data_AF-A0A4W3HP26-F1
#
_entry.id   AF-A0A4W3HP26-F1
#
_cell.length_a   1.000
_cell.length_b   1.000
_cell.length_c   1.000
_cell.angle_alpha   90.00
_cell.angle_beta   90.00
_cell.angle_gamma   90.00
#
_symmetry.space_group_name_H-M   'P 1'
#
loop_
_entity.id
_entity.type
_entity.pdbx_description
1 polymer ?
#
loop_
_entity_poly.entity_id
_entity_poly.type
_entity_poly.pdbx_seq_one_letter_code
_entity_poly.pdbx_strand_id
1 'polypeptide(L)'
;MEVDPMSVDDVTKGEYDGSNIAWTGRGTTANLEEIVIGRCNDYIGLKNPAAGKKNCTLLWQTLKSVFASKDPCKITQDDYKPFLTMAEHDIPSGKSIFWSQTGELTRQYADIVKNVMPLESTLTGYMMNGLNWCGQRSSSELNYEVCPAWNECEENAAKSFWRSASVVYAKKASGEVKVVLNGSSQTRAFRTESIFGSIELGNLDTNRISSIQLWIMDNLSGSDKESCGVGSIAQLEIALKHKGFKFSCIDNYRPVQLIQCIWMPEHKSCNICPKN
;
A
#
# COMPACT_ATOMS: atom_id res chain seq x y z
N MET A 1 -2.67 0.14 -1.02
CA MET A 1 -2.20 0.77 0.24
C MET A 1 -3.29 1.59 0.89
N GLU A 2 -4.20 0.92 1.58
CA GLU A 2 -4.97 1.55 2.64
C GLU A 2 -4.47 0.85 3.90
N VAL A 3 -4.15 1.60 4.95
CA VAL A 3 -3.72 0.99 6.21
C VAL A 3 -4.92 0.17 6.68
N ASP A 4 -4.83 -1.17 6.65
CA ASP A 4 -5.88 -2.01 7.21
C ASP A 4 -6.05 -1.59 8.67
N PRO A 5 -7.26 -1.18 9.10
CA PRO A 5 -7.49 -0.87 10.49
C PRO A 5 -7.36 -2.18 11.26
N MET A 6 -6.22 -2.38 11.92
CA MET A 6 -6.19 -3.29 13.06
C MET A 6 -7.16 -2.72 14.08
N SER A 7 -8.15 -3.53 14.46
CA SER A 7 -9.17 -3.26 15.48
C SER A 7 -8.57 -2.53 16.68
N VAL A 8 -8.94 -1.27 16.86
CA VAL A 8 -8.65 -0.50 18.07
C VAL A 8 -9.87 -0.62 18.97
N ASP A 9 -9.79 -1.48 19.97
CA ASP A 9 -10.71 -1.44 21.10
C ASP A 9 -10.31 -0.31 22.06
N ASP A 10 -11.33 0.44 22.46
CA ASP A 10 -11.47 1.32 23.62
C ASP A 10 -10.47 2.50 23.79
N VAL A 11 -10.89 3.69 23.33
CA VAL A 11 -10.40 4.98 23.87
C VAL A 11 -11.60 5.87 24.15
N THR A 12 -11.72 6.28 25.42
CA THR A 12 -12.77 7.13 25.97
C THR A 12 -12.81 8.50 25.29
N LYS A 13 -14.01 8.93 24.88
CA LYS A 13 -14.26 10.24 24.25
C LYS A 13 -14.27 11.35 25.29
N GLY A 14 -13.37 12.33 25.16
CA GLY A 14 -13.50 13.65 25.78
C GLY A 14 -14.08 14.66 24.79
N GLU A 15 -15.06 15.46 25.20
CA GLU A 15 -15.61 16.59 24.43
C GLU A 15 -14.57 17.72 24.28
N TYR A 16 -14.52 18.38 23.11
CA TYR A 16 -13.55 19.44 22.80
C TYR A 16 -14.15 20.64 22.05
N ASP A 17 -13.65 21.81 22.46
CA ASP A 17 -13.88 23.17 21.97
C ASP A 17 -12.99 23.47 20.73
N GLY A 18 -13.51 24.30 19.82
CA GLY A 18 -13.16 24.44 18.39
C GLY A 18 -11.77 25.00 18.03
N SER A 19 -10.74 24.77 18.85
CA SER A 19 -9.34 25.17 18.56
C SER A 19 -8.30 24.05 18.76
N ASN A 20 -8.69 22.89 19.30
CA ASN A 20 -7.83 21.72 19.45
C ASN A 20 -8.48 20.50 18.78
N ILE A 21 -8.02 20.16 17.57
CA ILE A 21 -8.37 18.88 16.96
C ILE A 21 -7.63 17.80 17.76
N ALA A 22 -8.35 17.09 18.61
CA ALA A 22 -7.85 15.87 19.22
C ALA A 22 -7.80 14.78 18.14
N TRP A 23 -6.60 14.46 17.67
CA TRP A 23 -6.39 13.35 16.75
C TRP A 23 -6.61 12.02 17.47
N THR A 24 -7.02 10.98 16.73
CA THR A 24 -7.27 9.63 17.29
C THR A 24 -6.32 8.56 16.74
N GLY A 25 -5.45 8.94 15.80
CA GLY A 25 -4.47 8.03 15.22
C GLY A 25 -3.35 7.70 16.21
N ARG A 26 -2.73 6.54 16.00
CA ARG A 26 -1.51 6.15 16.72
C ARG A 26 -0.45 7.25 16.60
N GLY A 27 0.38 7.43 17.62
CA GLY A 27 1.54 8.32 17.54
C GLY A 27 2.65 7.79 16.62
N THR A 28 3.70 8.57 16.49
CA THR A 28 4.91 8.19 15.74
C THR A 28 5.51 6.90 16.29
N THR A 29 5.96 6.01 15.40
CA THR A 29 6.61 4.75 15.79
C THR A 29 7.89 5.03 16.59
N ALA A 30 8.07 4.34 17.73
CA ALA A 30 9.28 4.44 18.52
C ALA A 30 10.52 4.03 17.71
N ASN A 31 11.65 4.73 17.90
CA ASN A 31 12.91 4.51 17.17
C ASN A 31 12.76 4.63 15.63
N LEU A 32 11.90 5.54 15.18
CA LEU A 32 11.58 5.71 13.75
C LEU A 32 12.84 5.92 12.90
N GLU A 33 13.77 6.74 13.36
CA GLU A 33 15.02 7.05 12.66
C GLU A 33 15.87 5.79 12.43
N GLU A 34 16.10 5.03 13.50
CA GLU A 34 16.90 3.82 13.50
C GLU A 34 16.27 2.75 12.60
N ILE A 35 14.94 2.59 12.67
CA ILE A 35 14.20 1.64 11.84
C ILE A 35 14.32 2.01 10.36
N VAL A 36 14.10 3.27 10.00
CA VAL A 36 14.12 3.72 8.60
C VAL A 36 15.52 3.61 8.01
N ILE A 37 16.55 4.07 8.73
CA ILE A 37 17.95 3.96 8.29
C ILE A 37 18.36 2.48 8.20
N GLY A 38 17.99 1.66 9.18
CA GLY A 38 18.27 0.22 9.18
C GLY A 38 17.65 -0.49 7.98
N ARG A 39 16.37 -0.24 7.70
CA ARG A 39 15.66 -0.79 6.54
C ARG A 39 16.25 -0.32 5.22
N CYS A 40 16.65 0.94 5.12
CA CYS A 40 17.34 1.45 3.93
C CYS A 40 18.64 0.69 3.66
N ASN A 41 19.49 0.51 4.68
CA ASN A 41 20.76 -0.20 4.57
C ASN A 41 20.56 -1.69 4.24
N ASP A 42 19.60 -2.36 4.89
CA ASP A 42 19.23 -3.75 4.57
C ASP A 42 18.76 -3.88 3.11
N TYR A 43 17.94 -2.94 2.65
CA TYR A 43 17.40 -2.98 1.30
C TYR A 43 18.49 -2.88 0.23
N ILE A 44 19.33 -1.84 0.31
CA ILE A 44 20.38 -1.59 -0.70
C ILE A 44 21.56 -2.57 -0.57
N GLY A 45 21.78 -3.15 0.61
CA GLY A 45 22.90 -4.06 0.86
C GLY A 45 22.56 -5.53 0.60
N LEU A 46 21.34 -5.97 0.96
CA LEU A 46 20.99 -7.39 1.02
C LEU A 46 19.77 -7.74 0.17
N LYS A 47 18.69 -6.93 0.21
CA LYS A 47 17.43 -7.29 -0.47
C LYS A 47 17.46 -7.04 -1.97
N ASN A 48 17.92 -5.87 -2.39
CA ASN A 48 17.96 -5.46 -3.78
C ASN A 48 19.16 -4.54 -4.06
N PRO A 49 20.37 -5.11 -4.19
CA PRO A 49 21.56 -4.32 -4.53
C PRO A 49 21.47 -3.56 -5.86
N ALA A 50 20.59 -4.00 -6.77
CA ALA A 50 20.35 -3.31 -8.05
C ALA A 50 19.65 -1.94 -7.88
N ALA A 51 19.08 -1.64 -6.70
CA ALA A 51 18.57 -0.31 -6.38
C ALA A 51 19.70 0.76 -6.32
N GLY A 52 20.95 0.32 -6.30
CA GLY A 52 22.13 1.18 -6.30
C GLY A 52 22.47 1.73 -4.91
N LYS A 53 23.65 2.34 -4.80
CA LYS A 53 24.09 2.98 -3.56
C LYS A 53 23.23 4.21 -3.28
N LYS A 54 22.70 4.29 -2.06
CA LYS A 54 21.96 5.44 -1.55
C LYS A 54 22.56 5.89 -0.23
N ASN A 55 22.51 7.19 0.07
CA ASN A 55 22.88 7.69 1.39
C ASN A 55 21.65 7.60 2.30
N CYS A 56 21.58 6.55 3.12
CA CYS A 56 20.42 6.27 3.98
C CYS A 56 20.20 7.34 5.06
N THR A 57 21.27 7.91 5.61
CA THR A 57 21.16 9.04 6.56
C THR A 57 20.57 10.27 5.89
N LEU A 58 21.03 10.59 4.67
CA LEU A 58 20.49 11.73 3.92
C LEU A 58 19.03 11.49 3.50
N LEU A 59 18.69 10.28 3.06
CA LEU A 59 17.31 9.89 2.77
C LEU A 59 16.39 10.10 3.97
N TRP A 60 16.82 9.67 5.16
CA TRP A 60 16.09 9.90 6.40
C TRP A 60 15.94 11.40 6.70
N GLN A 61 17.02 12.18 6.62
CA GLN A 61 16.97 13.63 6.87
C GLN A 61 16.01 14.33 5.92
N THR A 62 16.06 13.99 4.62
CA THR A 62 15.13 14.53 3.61
C THR A 62 13.69 14.14 3.92
N LEU A 63 13.44 12.87 4.24
CA LEU A 63 12.12 12.39 4.64
C LEU A 63 11.59 13.11 5.89
N LYS A 64 12.38 13.16 6.96
CA LYS A 64 12.02 13.80 8.24
C LYS A 64 11.64 15.26 8.05
N SER A 65 12.37 15.98 7.19
CA SER A 65 12.10 17.40 6.91
C SER A 65 10.71 17.67 6.33
N VAL A 66 10.04 16.66 5.77
CA VAL A 66 8.69 16.80 5.22
C VAL A 66 7.65 16.99 6.31
N PHE A 67 7.80 16.34 7.46
CA PHE A 67 6.79 16.33 8.51
C PHE A 67 7.28 16.93 9.84
N ALA A 68 8.59 16.97 10.08
CA ALA A 68 9.14 17.69 11.22
C ALA A 68 8.87 19.19 11.09
N SER A 69 8.51 19.84 12.19
CA SER A 69 8.18 21.28 12.22
C SER A 69 7.01 21.73 11.34
N LYS A 70 6.22 20.80 10.77
CA LYS A 70 5.02 21.14 9.98
C LYS A 70 3.74 20.80 10.74
N ASP A 71 2.68 21.54 10.44
CA ASP A 71 1.34 21.19 10.91
C ASP A 71 0.97 19.79 10.40
N PRO A 72 0.63 18.83 11.28
CA PRO A 72 0.33 17.46 10.88
C PRO A 72 -0.81 17.28 9.87
N CYS A 73 -1.59 18.34 9.61
CA CYS A 73 -2.66 18.37 8.61
C CYS A 73 -2.40 19.34 7.44
N LYS A 74 -1.15 19.76 7.20
CA LYS A 74 -0.75 20.61 6.05
C LYS A 74 0.48 20.04 5.33
N ILE A 75 0.50 18.73 5.14
CA ILE A 75 1.57 18.01 4.46
C ILE A 75 1.00 17.47 3.14
N THR A 76 1.53 17.95 2.03
CA THR A 76 1.05 17.63 0.68
C THR A 76 1.84 16.50 0.04
N GLN A 77 1.34 15.95 -1.07
CA GLN A 77 2.07 14.94 -1.86
C GLN A 77 3.38 15.50 -2.44
N ASP A 78 3.40 16.79 -2.75
CA ASP A 78 4.52 17.49 -3.38
C ASP A 78 5.70 17.66 -2.43
N ASP A 79 5.43 17.79 -1.13
CA ASP A 79 6.47 17.87 -0.11
C ASP A 79 7.38 16.64 -0.11
N TYR A 80 6.88 15.46 -0.50
CA TYR A 80 7.65 14.21 -0.55
C TYR A 80 8.49 14.03 -1.82
N LYS A 81 8.32 14.88 -2.86
CA LYS A 81 9.04 14.75 -4.13
C LYS A 81 10.55 14.60 -3.97
N PRO A 82 11.27 15.42 -3.18
CA PRO A 82 12.72 15.31 -3.05
C PRO A 82 13.17 13.95 -2.51
N PHE A 83 12.50 13.44 -1.48
CA PHE A 83 12.77 12.11 -0.93
C PHE A 83 12.50 11.02 -1.95
N LEU A 84 11.35 11.07 -2.65
CA LEU A 84 10.97 10.06 -3.62
C LEU A 84 11.97 9.98 -4.79
N THR A 85 12.43 11.13 -5.30
CA THR A 85 13.45 11.18 -6.35
C THR A 85 14.78 10.55 -5.88
N MET A 86 15.19 10.79 -4.63
CA MET A 86 16.40 10.20 -4.09
C MET A 86 16.29 8.68 -3.91
N ALA A 87 15.14 8.20 -3.40
CA ALA A 87 14.87 6.79 -3.14
C ALA A 87 14.55 5.98 -4.40
N GLU A 88 14.35 6.66 -5.53
CA GLU A 88 13.92 6.04 -6.79
C GLU A 88 14.92 4.99 -7.30
N HIS A 89 14.38 3.89 -7.81
CA HIS A 89 15.09 2.86 -8.56
C HIS A 89 14.12 2.19 -9.56
N ASP A 90 14.67 1.39 -10.46
CA ASP A 90 13.85 0.68 -11.45
C ASP A 90 13.05 -0.46 -10.82
N ILE A 91 11.86 -0.67 -11.36
CA ILE A 91 11.01 -1.83 -11.09
C ILE A 91 11.12 -2.74 -12.31
N PRO A 92 11.58 -4.00 -12.17
CA PRO A 92 11.74 -4.86 -13.32
C PRO A 92 10.38 -5.10 -14.02
N SER A 93 10.41 -5.19 -15.34
CA SER A 93 9.19 -5.34 -16.15
C SER A 93 8.42 -6.60 -15.77
N GLY A 94 7.09 -6.49 -15.71
CA GLY A 94 6.18 -7.57 -15.35
C GLY A 94 6.16 -7.95 -13.86
N LYS A 95 6.85 -7.20 -12.99
CA LYS A 95 6.94 -7.48 -11.55
C LYS A 95 6.00 -6.66 -10.69
N SER A 96 5.44 -5.54 -11.18
CA SER A 96 4.53 -4.73 -10.39
C SER A 96 3.26 -5.50 -10.04
N ILE A 97 2.92 -5.49 -8.76
CA ILE A 97 1.66 -5.98 -8.20
C ILE A 97 1.02 -4.87 -7.36
N PHE A 98 -0.23 -4.57 -7.63
CA PHE A 98 -1.06 -3.60 -6.93
C PHE A 98 -2.08 -4.34 -6.08
N TRP A 99 -2.64 -3.66 -5.07
CA TRP A 99 -3.60 -4.30 -4.18
C TRP A 99 -4.55 -3.29 -3.52
N SER A 100 -5.77 -3.76 -3.21
CA SER A 100 -6.76 -3.02 -2.42
C SER A 100 -7.48 -3.98 -1.47
N GLN A 101 -7.44 -3.68 -0.16
CA GLN A 101 -8.01 -4.51 0.92
C GLN A 101 -7.42 -5.94 1.03
N THR A 102 -6.24 -6.15 0.46
CA THR A 102 -5.51 -7.44 0.39
C THR A 102 -4.01 -7.26 0.64
N GLY A 103 -3.62 -6.22 1.39
CA GLY A 103 -2.22 -5.82 1.54
C GLY A 103 -1.38 -6.88 2.22
N GLU A 104 -1.88 -7.45 3.30
CA GLU A 104 -1.19 -8.52 4.02
C GLU A 104 -1.00 -9.77 3.14
N LEU A 105 -2.06 -10.23 2.48
CA LEU A 105 -2.01 -11.37 1.57
C LEU A 105 -1.04 -11.14 0.41
N THR A 106 -1.03 -9.93 -0.17
CA THR A 106 -0.14 -9.56 -1.27
C THR A 106 1.32 -9.54 -0.84
N ARG A 107 1.62 -9.01 0.36
CA ARG A 107 2.97 -9.02 0.92
C ARG A 107 3.47 -10.44 1.19
N GLN A 108 2.65 -11.27 1.82
CA GLN A 108 3.00 -12.69 2.06
C GLN A 108 3.30 -13.42 0.74
N TYR A 109 2.48 -13.19 -0.29
CA TYR A 109 2.75 -13.74 -1.62
C TYR A 109 4.07 -13.25 -2.20
N ALA A 110 4.35 -11.94 -2.14
CA ALA A 110 5.58 -11.35 -2.64
C ALA A 110 6.83 -11.92 -1.94
N ASP A 111 6.78 -12.07 -0.61
CA ASP A 111 7.89 -12.59 0.19
C ASP A 111 8.20 -14.07 -0.11
N ILE A 112 7.17 -14.86 -0.43
CA ILE A 112 7.31 -16.28 -0.77
C ILE A 112 7.85 -16.44 -2.20
N VAL A 113 7.19 -15.83 -3.18
CA VAL A 113 7.52 -16.07 -4.60
C VAL A 113 8.74 -15.30 -5.07
N LYS A 114 9.08 -14.18 -4.40
CA LYS A 114 10.22 -13.30 -4.71
C LYS A 114 10.31 -12.89 -6.19
N ASN A 115 9.18 -12.88 -6.87
CA ASN A 115 9.07 -12.67 -8.32
C ASN A 115 8.04 -11.60 -8.69
N VAL A 116 7.52 -10.90 -7.68
CA VAL A 116 6.70 -9.70 -7.80
C VAL A 116 7.22 -8.68 -6.80
N MET A 117 6.95 -7.40 -7.05
CA MET A 117 7.43 -6.29 -6.25
C MET A 117 6.25 -5.34 -6.03
N PRO A 118 5.47 -5.50 -4.95
CA PRO A 118 4.50 -4.47 -4.53
C PRO A 118 5.23 -3.19 -4.13
N LEU A 119 4.50 -2.07 -3.97
CA LEU A 119 5.15 -0.80 -3.59
C LEU A 119 5.93 -0.95 -2.27
N GLU A 120 5.42 -1.72 -1.32
CA GLU A 120 6.06 -2.03 -0.03
C GLU A 120 7.38 -2.81 -0.17
N SER A 121 7.66 -3.40 -1.33
CA SER A 121 8.91 -4.09 -1.64
C SER A 121 9.87 -3.25 -2.49
N THR A 122 9.53 -2.00 -2.81
CA THR A 122 10.49 -1.00 -3.33
C THR A 122 11.28 -0.38 -2.16
N LEU A 123 12.40 0.29 -2.41
CA LEU A 123 13.16 0.98 -1.36
C LEU A 123 12.27 1.98 -0.58
N THR A 124 11.50 2.80 -1.31
CA THR A 124 10.55 3.77 -0.75
C THR A 124 9.54 3.12 0.19
N GLY A 125 8.85 2.08 -0.29
CA GLY A 125 7.83 1.42 0.51
C GLY A 125 8.43 0.61 1.65
N TYR A 126 9.55 -0.09 1.41
CA TYR A 126 10.19 -0.94 2.40
C TYR A 126 10.63 -0.17 3.64
N MET A 127 11.20 1.04 3.47
CA MET A 127 11.55 1.92 4.57
C MET A 127 10.34 2.24 5.46
N MET A 128 9.19 2.56 4.87
CA MET A 128 8.04 3.13 5.58
C MET A 128 6.90 2.15 5.88
N ASN A 129 6.97 0.92 5.36
CA ASN A 129 5.90 -0.07 5.50
C ASN A 129 5.59 -0.39 6.97
N GLY A 130 4.33 -0.29 7.36
CA GLY A 130 3.87 -0.57 8.72
C GLY A 130 4.31 0.46 9.78
N LEU A 131 4.92 1.58 9.39
CA LEU A 131 5.29 2.66 10.31
C LEU A 131 4.20 3.73 10.35
N ASN A 132 4.23 4.54 11.41
CA ASN A 132 3.39 5.71 11.56
C ASN A 132 4.23 6.91 12.02
N TRP A 133 3.92 8.11 11.55
CA TRP A 133 4.73 9.31 11.82
C TRP A 133 3.95 10.60 11.64
N CYS A 134 4.27 11.59 12.46
CA CYS A 134 3.87 12.99 12.29
C CYS A 134 4.78 13.91 13.12
N GLY A 135 4.84 15.18 12.74
CA GLY A 135 5.47 16.21 13.56
C GLY A 135 4.56 16.69 14.70
N GLN A 136 5.10 17.57 15.53
CA GLN A 136 4.32 18.33 16.50
C GLN A 136 4.09 19.77 16.00
N ARG A 137 2.91 20.33 16.28
CA ARG A 137 2.65 21.75 15.97
C ARG A 137 3.64 22.65 16.71
N SER A 138 4.24 23.59 15.99
CA SER A 138 5.15 24.61 16.55
C SER A 138 6.40 24.04 17.24
N SER A 139 6.82 22.82 16.89
CA SER A 139 8.03 22.16 17.43
C SER A 139 8.72 21.37 16.32
N SER A 140 10.04 21.27 16.39
CA SER A 140 10.83 20.40 15.50
C SER A 140 10.79 18.92 15.87
N GLU A 141 10.17 18.61 16.98
CA GLU A 141 10.04 17.25 17.48
C GLU A 141 8.91 16.47 16.79
N LEU A 142 9.02 15.14 16.88
CA LEU A 142 7.99 14.23 16.41
C LEU A 142 6.95 13.99 17.50
N ASN A 143 5.70 13.79 17.12
CA ASN A 143 4.66 13.47 18.08
C ASN A 143 4.53 11.95 18.23
N TYR A 144 5.03 11.41 19.34
CA TYR A 144 4.98 9.98 19.67
C TYR A 144 3.69 9.55 20.37
N GLU A 145 2.87 10.50 20.84
CA GLU A 145 1.62 10.18 21.54
C GLU A 145 0.50 9.96 20.54
N VAL A 146 0.34 10.89 19.58
CA VAL A 146 -0.83 10.89 18.71
C VAL A 146 -0.55 11.56 17.35
N CYS A 147 -1.05 10.97 16.27
CA CYS A 147 -1.01 11.55 14.92
C CYS A 147 -2.41 11.59 14.31
N PRO A 148 -2.65 12.44 13.30
CA PRO A 148 -3.89 12.39 12.54
C PRO A 148 -4.11 11.00 11.94
N ALA A 149 -5.27 10.40 12.18
CA ALA A 149 -5.71 9.19 11.51
C ALA A 149 -5.98 9.45 10.02
N TRP A 150 -6.06 8.37 9.23
CA TRP A 150 -6.14 8.42 7.77
C TRP A 150 -7.18 9.40 7.21
N ASN A 151 -8.35 9.48 7.85
CA ASN A 151 -9.49 10.29 7.41
C ASN A 151 -9.72 11.56 8.25
N GLU A 152 -8.89 11.85 9.25
CA GLU A 152 -9.05 13.04 10.09
C GLU A 152 -8.63 14.32 9.37
N CYS A 153 -7.69 14.23 8.42
CA CYS A 153 -7.40 15.30 7.48
C CYS A 153 -6.79 14.76 6.19
N GLU A 154 -7.05 15.42 5.06
CA GLU A 154 -6.60 14.98 3.74
C GLU A 154 -5.08 15.08 3.56
N GLU A 155 -4.47 16.10 4.14
CA GLU A 155 -3.05 16.45 4.00
C GLU A 155 -2.24 16.04 5.25
N ASN A 156 -2.43 14.79 5.69
CA ASN A 156 -1.60 14.23 6.75
C ASN A 156 -0.35 13.53 6.20
N ALA A 157 0.68 13.39 7.04
CA ALA A 157 1.99 12.89 6.66
C ALA A 157 1.93 11.51 5.97
N ALA A 158 1.27 10.53 6.60
CA ALA A 158 1.21 9.15 6.10
C ALA A 158 0.38 9.04 4.81
N LYS A 159 -0.79 9.69 4.76
CA LYS A 159 -1.67 9.70 3.59
C LYS A 159 -1.00 10.35 2.39
N SER A 160 -0.41 11.52 2.56
CA SER A 160 0.31 12.21 1.50
C SER A 160 1.53 11.44 1.00
N PHE A 161 2.26 10.76 1.90
CA PHE A 161 3.37 9.88 1.53
C PHE A 161 2.91 8.75 0.62
N TRP A 162 1.93 7.95 1.07
CA TRP A 162 1.49 6.77 0.32
C TRP A 162 0.84 7.15 -1.01
N ARG A 163 0.09 8.25 -1.06
CA ARG A 163 -0.46 8.80 -2.31
C ARG A 163 0.67 9.16 -3.29
N SER A 164 1.69 9.90 -2.83
CA SER A 164 2.81 10.34 -3.66
C SER A 164 3.69 9.17 -4.13
N ALA A 165 3.99 8.23 -3.24
CA ALA A 165 4.73 7.02 -3.57
C ALA A 165 3.98 6.14 -4.59
N SER A 166 2.64 6.08 -4.49
CA SER A 166 1.78 5.33 -5.42
C SER A 166 1.77 5.93 -6.82
N VAL A 167 1.84 7.26 -6.94
CA VAL A 167 2.02 7.94 -8.24
C VAL A 167 3.33 7.50 -8.89
N VAL A 168 4.44 7.54 -8.15
CA VAL A 168 5.76 7.15 -8.66
C VAL A 168 5.78 5.68 -9.09
N TYR A 169 5.24 4.80 -8.24
CA TYR A 169 5.18 3.36 -8.50
C TYR A 169 4.34 3.02 -9.74
N ALA A 170 3.15 3.61 -9.87
CA ALA A 170 2.28 3.39 -11.02
C ALA A 170 2.92 3.87 -12.34
N LYS A 171 3.59 5.03 -12.32
CA LYS A 171 4.32 5.55 -13.49
C LYS A 171 5.51 4.69 -13.90
N LYS A 172 6.11 3.95 -12.96
CA LYS A 172 7.27 3.07 -13.22
C LYS A 172 6.87 1.67 -13.67
N ALA A 173 5.65 1.24 -13.38
CA ALA A 173 5.14 -0.07 -13.79
C ALA A 173 5.23 -0.27 -15.30
N SER A 174 5.56 -1.50 -15.71
CA SER A 174 5.66 -1.90 -17.12
C SER A 174 5.47 -3.40 -17.29
N GLY A 175 5.20 -3.84 -18.51
CA GLY A 175 4.90 -5.23 -18.83
C GLY A 175 3.53 -5.65 -18.28
N GLU A 176 3.40 -6.90 -17.87
CA GLU A 176 2.17 -7.41 -17.27
C GLU A 176 2.11 -7.09 -15.78
N VAL A 177 1.09 -6.33 -15.38
CA VAL A 177 0.89 -5.96 -13.97
C VAL A 177 -0.25 -6.76 -13.34
N LYS A 178 -0.13 -7.02 -12.04
CA LYS A 178 -1.10 -7.80 -11.26
C LYS A 178 -1.87 -6.87 -10.34
N VAL A 179 -3.15 -7.12 -10.11
CA VAL A 179 -3.97 -6.36 -9.16
C VAL A 179 -4.74 -7.34 -8.28
N VAL A 180 -4.51 -7.31 -6.98
CA VAL A 180 -5.15 -8.20 -6.01
C VAL A 180 -6.27 -7.44 -5.30
N LEU A 181 -7.51 -7.90 -5.43
CA LEU A 181 -8.69 -7.28 -4.84
C LEU A 181 -9.42 -8.25 -3.91
N ASN A 182 -10.14 -7.73 -2.93
CA ASN A 182 -10.85 -8.54 -1.94
C ASN A 182 -12.31 -8.78 -2.37
N GLY A 183 -12.60 -9.98 -2.88
CA GLY A 183 -13.94 -10.40 -3.30
C GLY A 183 -14.92 -10.58 -2.13
N SER A 184 -14.39 -10.78 -0.92
CA SER A 184 -15.17 -10.84 0.33
C SER A 184 -15.33 -9.49 1.05
N SER A 185 -14.95 -8.38 0.41
CA SER A 185 -15.04 -7.04 1.00
C SER A 185 -16.45 -6.72 1.49
N GLN A 186 -16.58 -6.10 2.66
CA GLN A 186 -17.90 -5.75 3.18
C GLN A 186 -18.64 -4.71 2.35
N THR A 187 -17.91 -3.87 1.65
CA THR A 187 -18.45 -2.78 0.84
C THR A 187 -18.46 -3.15 -0.64
N ARG A 188 -17.27 -3.18 -1.25
CA ARG A 188 -17.01 -3.55 -2.64
C ARG A 188 -15.53 -3.90 -2.81
N ALA A 189 -15.24 -4.76 -3.78
CA ALA A 189 -13.89 -5.21 -4.09
C ALA A 189 -13.07 -4.10 -4.75
N PHE A 190 -13.64 -3.37 -5.71
CA PHE A 190 -13.05 -2.19 -6.34
C PHE A 190 -13.63 -0.89 -5.78
N ARG A 191 -12.76 -0.07 -5.17
CA ARG A 191 -13.10 1.23 -4.60
C ARG A 191 -12.49 2.37 -5.41
N THR A 192 -13.32 3.20 -6.02
CA THR A 192 -12.93 4.37 -6.83
C THR A 192 -12.12 5.40 -6.04
N GLU A 193 -12.41 5.55 -4.75
CA GLU A 193 -11.77 6.42 -3.76
C GLU A 193 -10.52 5.82 -3.12
N SER A 194 -10.27 4.52 -3.29
CA SER A 194 -9.03 3.91 -2.80
C SER A 194 -7.82 4.48 -3.53
N ILE A 195 -6.61 4.33 -2.98
CA ILE A 195 -5.38 4.70 -3.68
C ILE A 195 -5.29 4.02 -5.05
N PHE A 196 -5.65 2.75 -5.14
CA PHE A 196 -5.64 2.04 -6.42
C PHE A 196 -6.58 2.70 -7.44
N GLY A 197 -7.83 2.92 -7.07
CA GLY A 197 -8.83 3.49 -7.96
C GLY A 197 -8.59 4.96 -8.32
N SER A 198 -8.22 5.78 -7.35
CA SER A 198 -8.11 7.24 -7.51
C SER A 198 -6.74 7.71 -8.01
N ILE A 199 -5.67 6.94 -7.78
CA ILE A 199 -4.30 7.35 -8.07
C ILE A 199 -3.63 6.38 -9.02
N GLU A 200 -3.45 5.12 -8.60
CA GLU A 200 -2.57 4.19 -9.32
C GLU A 200 -3.11 3.90 -10.71
N LEU A 201 -4.40 3.56 -10.83
CA LEU A 201 -5.05 3.28 -12.10
C LEU A 201 -4.99 4.46 -13.08
N GLY A 202 -5.03 5.69 -12.58
CA GLY A 202 -4.91 6.91 -13.39
C GLY A 202 -3.49 7.18 -13.89
N ASN A 203 -2.47 6.64 -13.23
CA ASN A 203 -1.06 6.89 -13.51
C ASN A 203 -0.35 5.75 -14.26
N LEU A 204 -1.05 4.65 -14.57
CA LEU A 204 -0.54 3.59 -15.43
C LEU A 204 -0.38 4.08 -16.88
N ASP A 205 0.78 3.82 -17.48
CA ASP A 205 1.07 4.18 -18.87
C ASP A 205 0.69 3.05 -19.84
N THR A 206 -0.31 3.29 -20.68
CA THR A 206 -0.82 2.33 -21.66
C THR A 206 0.23 1.87 -22.68
N ASN A 207 1.28 2.65 -22.93
CA ASN A 207 2.37 2.25 -23.82
C ASN A 207 3.37 1.29 -23.17
N ARG A 208 3.42 1.27 -21.83
CA ARG A 208 4.36 0.46 -21.05
C ARG A 208 3.72 -0.78 -20.46
N ILE A 209 2.40 -0.78 -20.25
CA ILE A 209 1.65 -1.94 -19.76
C ILE A 209 1.24 -2.84 -20.92
N SER A 210 1.65 -4.11 -20.89
CA SER A 210 1.24 -5.09 -21.89
C SER A 210 -0.15 -5.70 -21.60
N SER A 211 -0.45 -5.91 -20.31
CA SER A 211 -1.69 -6.49 -19.81
C SER A 211 -1.85 -6.24 -18.31
N ILE A 212 -3.09 -6.25 -17.84
CA ILE A 212 -3.46 -6.20 -16.42
C ILE A 212 -4.13 -7.52 -16.04
N GLN A 213 -3.62 -8.22 -15.03
CA GLN A 213 -4.24 -9.42 -14.50
C GLN A 213 -4.89 -9.12 -13.15
N LEU A 214 -6.22 -9.23 -13.08
CA LEU A 214 -6.99 -9.06 -11.85
C LEU A 214 -7.10 -10.40 -11.13
N TRP A 215 -6.75 -10.41 -9.84
CA TRP A 215 -6.94 -11.55 -8.94
C TRP A 215 -7.95 -11.14 -7.88
N ILE A 216 -9.16 -11.69 -7.99
CA ILE A 216 -10.24 -11.43 -7.02
C ILE A 216 -10.17 -12.53 -5.97
N MET A 217 -9.68 -12.19 -4.79
CA MET A 217 -9.40 -13.15 -3.73
C MET A 217 -10.50 -13.11 -2.68
N ASP A 218 -11.10 -14.26 -2.41
CA ASP A 218 -12.04 -14.41 -1.30
C ASP A 218 -11.33 -14.86 -0.04
N ASN A 219 -11.86 -14.43 1.11
CA ASN A 219 -11.50 -15.05 2.38
C ASN A 219 -12.08 -16.47 2.40
N LEU A 220 -11.27 -17.47 2.79
CA LEU A 220 -11.69 -18.87 2.76
C LEU A 220 -13.01 -19.12 3.52
N SER A 221 -13.18 -18.49 4.67
CA SER A 221 -14.41 -18.56 5.49
C SER A 221 -15.35 -17.37 5.29
N GLY A 222 -15.05 -16.47 4.35
CA GLY A 222 -15.87 -15.31 4.03
C GLY A 222 -16.95 -15.65 3.00
N SER A 223 -17.93 -14.76 2.87
CA SER A 223 -18.81 -14.79 1.71
C SER A 223 -18.12 -14.21 0.48
N ASP A 224 -18.24 -14.91 -0.64
CA ASP A 224 -18.00 -14.34 -1.97
C ASP A 224 -19.09 -13.29 -2.22
N LYS A 225 -18.69 -12.02 -2.31
CA LYS A 225 -19.59 -10.88 -2.52
C LYS A 225 -19.45 -10.33 -3.93
N GLU A 226 -18.23 -10.28 -4.45
CA GLU A 226 -17.95 -9.88 -5.82
C GLU A 226 -16.84 -10.73 -6.40
N SER A 227 -17.11 -11.31 -7.58
CA SER A 227 -16.18 -12.08 -8.42
C SER A 227 -15.96 -11.35 -9.76
N CYS A 228 -15.15 -11.92 -10.64
CA CYS A 228 -14.94 -11.42 -12.00
C CYS A 228 -16.27 -11.15 -12.74
N GLY A 229 -16.36 -9.99 -13.39
CA GLY A 229 -17.58 -9.56 -14.08
C GLY A 229 -18.78 -9.20 -13.18
N VAL A 230 -18.63 -9.15 -11.86
CA VAL A 230 -19.72 -8.83 -10.92
C VAL A 230 -19.49 -7.48 -10.23
N GLY A 231 -20.57 -6.70 -10.07
CA GLY A 231 -20.59 -5.49 -9.25
C GLY A 231 -19.50 -4.48 -9.62
N SER A 232 -18.71 -4.08 -8.64
CA SER A 232 -17.62 -3.12 -8.82
C SER A 232 -16.46 -3.67 -9.66
N ILE A 233 -16.28 -5.00 -9.75
CA ILE A 233 -15.28 -5.62 -10.61
C ILE A 233 -15.65 -5.44 -12.08
N ALA A 234 -16.91 -5.66 -12.45
CA ALA A 234 -17.39 -5.33 -13.81
C ALA A 234 -17.15 -3.85 -14.17
N GLN A 235 -17.35 -2.93 -13.22
CA GLN A 235 -17.08 -1.51 -13.44
C GLN A 235 -15.58 -1.24 -13.68
N LEU A 236 -14.69 -1.91 -12.93
CA LEU A 236 -13.25 -1.84 -13.16
C LEU A 236 -12.88 -2.37 -14.54
N GLU A 237 -13.39 -3.55 -14.93
CA GLU A 237 -13.15 -4.15 -16.24
C GLU A 237 -13.56 -3.21 -17.40
N ILE A 238 -14.72 -2.55 -17.28
CA ILE A 238 -15.18 -1.53 -18.24
C ILE A 238 -14.19 -0.35 -18.26
N ALA A 239 -13.76 0.15 -17.11
CA ALA A 239 -12.81 1.26 -17.02
C ALA A 239 -11.44 0.90 -17.63
N LEU A 240 -10.94 -0.32 -17.41
CA LEU A 240 -9.71 -0.82 -18.03
C LEU A 240 -9.84 -0.87 -19.56
N LYS A 241 -10.96 -1.41 -20.06
CA LYS A 241 -11.24 -1.47 -21.49
C LYS A 241 -11.33 -0.08 -22.12
N HIS A 242 -12.02 0.87 -21.47
CA HIS A 242 -12.14 2.24 -21.94
C HIS A 242 -10.79 2.98 -21.99
N LYS A 243 -9.89 2.67 -21.06
CA LYS A 243 -8.51 3.20 -21.06
C LYS A 243 -7.59 2.51 -22.08
N GLY A 244 -8.07 1.49 -22.80
CA GLY A 244 -7.31 0.78 -23.82
C GLY A 244 -6.38 -0.31 -23.26
N PHE A 245 -6.53 -0.72 -22.01
CA PHE A 245 -5.75 -1.83 -21.46
C PHE A 245 -6.30 -3.18 -21.90
N LYS A 246 -5.38 -4.10 -22.23
CA LYS A 246 -5.70 -5.54 -22.24
C LYS A 246 -5.76 -6.02 -20.79
N PHE A 247 -6.75 -6.83 -20.46
CA PHE A 247 -6.83 -7.40 -19.12
C PHE A 247 -7.38 -8.83 -19.13
N SER A 248 -7.14 -9.55 -18.03
CA SER A 248 -7.79 -10.79 -17.67
C SER A 248 -8.20 -10.74 -16.21
N CYS A 249 -9.22 -11.51 -15.83
CA CYS A 249 -9.71 -11.60 -14.46
C CYS A 249 -9.75 -13.06 -14.03
N ILE A 250 -9.25 -13.35 -12.82
CA ILE A 250 -9.17 -14.68 -12.24
C ILE A 250 -9.69 -14.61 -10.81
N ASP A 251 -10.77 -15.34 -10.55
CA ASP A 251 -11.25 -15.56 -9.19
C ASP A 251 -10.35 -16.58 -8.48
N ASN A 252 -10.01 -16.28 -7.23
CA ASN A 252 -9.30 -17.17 -6.33
C ASN A 252 -8.02 -17.76 -6.94
N TYR A 253 -7.15 -16.89 -7.48
CA TYR A 253 -5.90 -17.28 -8.12
C TYR A 253 -5.11 -18.28 -7.25
N ARG A 254 -4.96 -19.50 -7.76
CA ARG A 254 -4.61 -20.67 -6.94
C ARG A 254 -3.32 -20.51 -6.12
N PRO A 255 -2.20 -19.99 -6.65
CA PRO A 255 -1.00 -19.78 -5.85
C PRO A 255 -1.21 -18.87 -4.63
N VAL A 256 -2.04 -17.82 -4.76
CA VAL A 256 -2.37 -16.92 -3.65
C VAL A 256 -3.34 -17.60 -2.69
N GLN A 257 -4.32 -18.34 -3.20
CA GLN A 257 -5.26 -19.10 -2.36
C GLN A 257 -4.54 -20.15 -1.48
N LEU A 258 -3.49 -20.78 -2.01
CA LEU A 258 -2.67 -21.72 -1.24
C LEU A 258 -1.96 -21.08 -0.05
N ILE A 259 -1.66 -19.78 -0.09
CA ILE A 259 -1.12 -19.05 1.06
C ILE A 259 -2.19 -18.90 2.15
N GLN A 260 -3.42 -18.58 1.76
CA GLN A 260 -4.55 -18.53 2.72
C GLN A 260 -4.77 -19.89 3.39
N CYS A 261 -4.54 -20.99 2.64
CA CYS A 261 -4.67 -22.35 3.13
C CYS A 261 -3.63 -22.75 4.20
N ILE A 262 -2.51 -22.02 4.35
CA ILE A 262 -1.54 -22.27 5.42
C ILE A 262 -2.21 -22.13 6.80
N TRP A 263 -3.17 -21.21 6.93
CA TRP A 263 -3.88 -20.94 8.18
C TRP A 263 -5.12 -21.81 8.38
N MET A 264 -5.68 -22.35 7.29
CA MET A 264 -6.89 -23.19 7.33
C MET A 264 -6.75 -24.39 6.38
N PRO A 265 -5.83 -25.33 6.66
CA PRO A 265 -5.49 -26.41 5.73
C PRO A 265 -6.66 -27.37 5.47
N GLU A 266 -7.53 -27.55 6.46
CA GLU A 266 -8.70 -28.45 6.37
C GLU A 266 -9.90 -27.81 5.66
N HIS A 267 -9.81 -26.53 5.25
CA HIS A 267 -10.90 -25.89 4.53
C HIS A 267 -11.11 -26.56 3.17
N LYS A 268 -12.37 -26.70 2.72
CA LYS A 268 -12.72 -27.43 1.48
C LYS A 268 -11.99 -26.89 0.24
N SER A 269 -11.73 -25.58 0.17
CA SER A 269 -11.02 -24.93 -0.94
C SER A 269 -9.51 -25.20 -0.92
N CYS A 270 -8.99 -25.76 0.17
CA CYS A 270 -7.57 -26.05 0.37
C CYS A 270 -7.15 -27.47 0.01
N ASN A 271 -8.11 -28.31 -0.41
CA ASN A 271 -7.81 -29.63 -0.96
C ASN A 271 -6.82 -29.52 -2.12
N ILE A 272 -5.66 -30.15 -1.97
CA ILE A 272 -4.56 -30.11 -2.95
C ILE A 272 -4.84 -31.07 -4.11
N CYS A 273 -5.57 -32.16 -3.83
CA CYS A 273 -6.01 -33.14 -4.81
C CYS A 273 -7.55 -33.18 -4.86
N PRO A 274 -8.17 -33.29 -6.05
CA PRO A 274 -9.58 -33.65 -6.14
C PRO A 274 -9.77 -35.02 -5.48
N LYS A 275 -10.82 -35.16 -4.65
CA LYS A 275 -11.27 -36.49 -4.24
C LYS A 275 -11.89 -37.14 -5.48
N ASN A 276 -11.21 -38.13 -6.03
CA ASN A 276 -11.75 -39.02 -7.08
C ASN A 276 -13.05 -39.68 -6.62
#